data_AF-A0A6B2CR29-F1
#
_entry.id   AF-A0A6B2CR29-F1
#
_cell.length_a   1.000
_cell.length_b   1.000
_cell.length_c   1.000
_cell.angle_alpha   90.00
_cell.angle_beta   90.00
_cell.angle_gamma   90.00
#
_symmetry.space_group_name_H-M   'P 1'
#
loop_
_entity.id
_entity.type
_entity.pdbx_description
1 polymer ?
#
loop_
_entity_poly.entity_id
_entity_poly.type
_entity_poly.pdbx_seq_one_letter_code
_entity_poly.pdbx_strand_id
1 'polypeptide(L)'
;MRPKEVCERLGISYTTLREYVKRGYIKPVLTPGGKWRFREEDVERLIGSVVKQRRVILYARVSSNSQRDDLERQVKVLEDWARQNNIVDYEVVTDIGSGLNEDRRGFEKLLRLAAERKISKIVIAYPDRLTRFGFKTIEELLRPFGVEIVALNHEDKDPREELVEDLITITSHFAGKLYGTRSHKYEKVVEGVRKLLEDP
;
A
#
# COMPACT_ATOMS: atom_id res chain seq x y z
N MET A 1 0.77 -29.19 15.46
CA MET A 1 0.33 -28.81 14.10
C MET A 1 1.17 -29.46 12.99
N ARG A 2 0.51 -29.80 11.88
CA ARG A 2 1.15 -30.27 10.62
C ARG A 2 1.80 -29.09 9.90
N PRO A 3 2.84 -29.29 9.09
CA PRO A 3 3.49 -28.18 8.37
C PRO A 3 2.53 -27.37 7.49
N LYS A 4 1.54 -28.01 6.85
CA LYS A 4 0.51 -27.33 6.06
C LYS A 4 -0.35 -26.38 6.91
N GLU A 5 -0.79 -26.84 8.07
CA GLU A 5 -1.58 -26.03 9.03
C GLU A 5 -0.75 -24.86 9.57
N VAL A 6 0.56 -25.07 9.79
CA VAL A 6 1.47 -24.01 10.22
C VAL A 6 1.65 -22.95 9.12
N CYS A 7 1.80 -23.36 7.86
CA CYS A 7 1.84 -22.46 6.73
C CYS A 7 0.57 -21.61 6.60
N GLU A 8 -0.61 -22.23 6.73
CA GLU A 8 -1.90 -21.54 6.71
C GLU A 8 -2.04 -20.56 7.88
N ARG A 9 -1.69 -20.99 9.10
CA ARG A 9 -1.76 -20.19 10.32
C ARG A 9 -0.79 -18.99 10.30
N LEU A 10 0.39 -19.16 9.73
CA LEU A 10 1.42 -18.12 9.62
C LEU A 10 1.29 -17.27 8.35
N GLY A 11 0.45 -17.67 7.39
CA GLY A 11 0.36 -17.02 6.07
C GLY A 11 1.66 -17.11 5.25
N ILE A 12 2.43 -18.20 5.40
CA ILE A 12 3.74 -18.37 4.72
C ILE A 12 3.79 -19.62 3.85
N SER A 13 4.67 -19.61 2.84
CA SER A 13 4.91 -20.79 2.00
C SER A 13 5.63 -21.92 2.76
N TYR A 14 5.54 -23.15 2.27
CA TYR A 14 6.28 -24.29 2.83
C TYR A 14 7.81 -24.10 2.73
N THR A 15 8.29 -23.40 1.69
CA THR A 15 9.69 -23.03 1.53
C THR A 15 10.15 -22.09 2.64
N THR A 16 9.33 -21.10 2.97
CA THR A 16 9.60 -20.16 4.08
C THR A 16 9.63 -20.87 5.42
N LEU A 17 8.71 -21.81 5.65
CA LEU A 17 8.70 -22.64 6.86
C LEU A 17 10.00 -23.46 7.00
N ARG A 18 10.50 -24.05 5.91
CA ARG A 18 11.81 -24.75 5.91
C ARG A 18 12.97 -23.82 6.26
N GLU A 19 13.00 -22.62 5.70
CA GLU A 19 14.04 -21.64 5.99
C GLU A 19 14.00 -21.19 7.45
N TYR A 20 12.81 -21.05 8.03
CA TYR A 20 12.65 -20.73 9.45
C TYR A 20 13.15 -21.83 10.38
N VAL A 21 12.94 -23.10 9.99
CA VAL A 21 13.54 -24.24 10.68
C VAL A 21 15.06 -24.21 10.57
N LYS A 22 15.60 -23.95 9.37
CA LYS A 22 17.05 -23.89 9.11
C LYS A 22 17.73 -22.78 9.92
N ARG A 23 17.09 -21.62 10.02
CA ARG A 23 17.57 -20.46 10.81
C ARG A 23 17.31 -20.58 12.30
N GLY A 24 16.58 -21.62 12.74
CA GLY A 24 16.30 -21.88 14.15
C GLY A 24 15.18 -21.03 14.75
N TYR A 25 14.40 -20.30 13.94
CA TYR A 25 13.27 -19.51 14.43
C TYR A 25 12.15 -20.38 15.00
N ILE A 26 11.94 -21.56 14.42
CA ILE A 26 10.98 -22.56 14.92
C ILE A 26 11.59 -23.95 14.83
N LYS A 27 11.43 -24.77 15.87
CA LYS A 27 11.99 -26.13 15.91
C LYS A 27 10.88 -27.17 15.67
N PRO A 28 11.01 -28.02 14.64
CA PRO A 28 10.09 -29.14 14.47
C PRO A 28 10.42 -30.26 15.45
N VAL A 29 9.38 -30.91 15.96
CA VAL A 29 9.45 -32.21 16.59
C VAL A 29 9.30 -33.27 15.50
N LEU A 30 10.24 -34.20 15.45
CA LEU A 30 10.16 -35.35 14.55
C LEU A 30 9.25 -36.41 15.15
N THR A 31 8.27 -36.89 14.39
CA THR A 31 7.56 -38.10 14.77
C THR A 31 8.45 -39.32 14.60
N PRO A 32 8.12 -40.48 15.22
CA PRO A 32 8.84 -41.73 14.98
C PRO A 32 8.96 -42.11 13.49
N GLY A 33 8.03 -41.64 12.65
CA GLY A 33 8.07 -41.81 11.19
C GLY A 33 8.77 -40.69 10.42
N GLY A 34 9.59 -39.86 11.08
CA GLY A 34 10.40 -38.81 10.45
C GLY A 34 9.63 -37.58 9.93
N LYS A 35 8.34 -37.45 10.24
CA LYS A 35 7.52 -36.31 9.79
C LYS A 35 7.62 -35.14 10.75
N TRP A 36 7.64 -33.93 10.22
CA TRP A 36 7.65 -32.70 11.03
C TRP A 36 6.30 -32.46 11.71
N ARG A 37 6.37 -32.08 12.99
CA ARG A 37 5.28 -31.55 13.80
C ARG A 37 5.77 -30.31 14.55
N PHE A 38 4.93 -29.30 14.64
CA PHE A 38 5.25 -28.07 15.38
C PHE A 38 4.34 -27.97 16.60
N ARG A 39 4.88 -27.52 17.74
CA ARG A 39 4.06 -27.21 18.92
C ARG A 39 3.29 -25.94 18.63
N GLU A 40 2.06 -25.87 19.11
CA GLU A 40 1.19 -24.73 18.88
C GLU A 40 1.77 -23.45 19.51
N GLU A 41 2.28 -23.56 20.74
CA GLU A 41 2.98 -22.47 21.44
C GLU A 41 4.17 -21.90 20.66
N ASP A 42 4.94 -22.75 19.97
CA ASP A 42 6.08 -22.31 19.17
C ASP A 42 5.62 -21.58 17.91
N VAL A 43 4.50 -22.00 17.33
CA VAL A 43 3.86 -21.33 16.18
C VAL A 43 3.29 -19.98 16.62
N GLU A 44 2.60 -19.91 17.76
CA GLU A 44 2.08 -18.67 18.33
C GLU A 44 3.18 -17.68 18.70
N ARG A 45 4.27 -18.16 19.29
CA ARG A 45 5.46 -17.36 19.54
C ARG A 45 6.04 -16.81 18.24
N LEU A 46 6.04 -17.60 17.16
CA LEU A 46 6.49 -17.18 15.84
C LEU A 46 5.57 -16.15 15.19
N ILE A 47 4.26 -16.27 15.39
CA ILE A 47 3.28 -15.24 15.01
C ILE A 47 3.64 -13.93 15.72
N GLY A 48 3.96 -13.99 17.01
CA GLY A 48 4.34 -12.84 17.82
C GLY A 48 5.71 -12.23 17.47
N SER A 49 6.67 -13.02 16.95
CA SER A 49 8.08 -12.61 16.81
C SER A 49 8.60 -12.49 15.37
N VAL A 50 8.10 -13.27 14.42
CA VAL A 50 8.64 -13.33 13.04
C VAL A 50 7.64 -12.79 12.01
N VAL A 51 6.34 -12.90 12.26
CA VAL A 51 5.30 -12.27 11.42
C VAL A 51 5.12 -10.78 11.76
N LYS A 52 5.47 -10.38 12.99
CA LYS A 52 5.35 -8.99 13.49
C LYS A 52 6.57 -8.08 13.28
N GLN A 53 7.72 -8.57 12.81
CA GLN A 53 8.93 -7.74 12.64
C GLN A 53 9.14 -7.21 11.22
N ARG A 54 8.15 -7.34 10.34
CA ARG A 54 8.20 -6.63 9.06
C ARG A 54 7.70 -5.22 9.30
N ARG A 55 8.57 -4.26 8.98
CA ARG A 55 8.36 -2.83 9.12
C ARG A 55 6.98 -2.40 8.58
N VAL A 56 6.36 -1.44 9.26
CA VAL A 56 5.14 -0.78 8.79
C VAL A 56 5.53 0.43 7.94
N ILE A 57 4.84 0.67 6.83
CA ILE A 57 5.01 1.91 6.08
C ILE A 57 3.84 2.85 6.36
N LEU A 58 4.16 4.07 6.73
CA LEU A 58 3.22 5.19 6.75
C LEU A 58 3.36 5.93 5.43
N TYR A 59 2.31 5.92 4.60
CA TYR A 59 2.35 6.52 3.28
C TYR A 59 1.43 7.73 3.18
N ALA A 60 1.99 8.87 2.79
CA ALA A 60 1.26 10.12 2.58
C ALA A 60 1.56 10.71 1.20
N ARG A 61 0.56 11.42 0.63
CA ARG A 61 0.67 11.98 -0.72
C ARG A 61 -0.14 13.25 -0.87
N VAL A 62 0.41 14.18 -1.65
CA VAL A 62 -0.30 15.35 -2.16
C VAL A 62 -0.08 15.47 -3.67
N SER A 63 -0.95 16.17 -4.40
CA SER A 63 -0.81 16.31 -5.85
C SER A 63 0.27 17.31 -6.25
N SER A 64 0.50 18.33 -5.41
CA SER A 64 1.39 19.44 -5.73
C SER A 64 2.25 19.89 -4.54
N ASN A 65 3.35 20.60 -4.83
CA ASN A 65 4.25 21.14 -3.80
C ASN A 65 3.58 22.25 -2.96
N SER A 66 2.54 22.92 -3.47
CA SER A 66 1.82 23.95 -2.70
C SER A 66 1.02 23.35 -1.54
N GLN A 67 0.78 22.04 -1.55
CA GLN A 67 0.06 21.29 -0.50
C GLN A 67 1.01 20.69 0.54
N ARG A 68 2.25 21.20 0.68
CA ARG A 68 3.24 20.63 1.60
C ARG A 68 2.78 20.59 3.06
N ASP A 69 2.08 21.63 3.52
CA ASP A 69 1.52 21.66 4.87
C ASP A 69 0.50 20.53 5.08
N ASP A 70 -0.26 20.19 4.04
CA ASP A 70 -1.19 19.07 4.09
C ASP A 70 -0.47 17.73 4.19
N LEU A 71 0.63 17.56 3.43
CA LEU A 71 1.47 16.37 3.51
C LEU A 71 2.01 16.16 4.93
N GLU A 72 2.46 17.23 5.59
CA GLU A 72 2.95 17.18 6.97
C GLU A 72 1.84 16.82 7.97
N ARG A 73 0.62 17.35 7.78
CA ARG A 73 -0.55 16.96 8.58
C ARG A 73 -0.88 15.48 8.40
N GLN A 74 -0.90 14.98 7.17
CA GLN A 74 -1.14 13.56 6.89
C GLN A 74 -0.09 12.67 7.57
N VAL A 75 1.20 13.02 7.48
CA VAL A 75 2.27 12.26 8.15
C VAL A 75 2.04 12.22 9.66
N LYS A 76 1.71 13.36 10.27
CA LYS A 76 1.45 13.43 11.72
C LYS A 76 0.28 12.55 12.15
N VAL A 77 -0.82 12.55 11.39
CA VAL A 77 -1.98 11.68 11.65
C VAL A 77 -1.57 10.19 11.61
N LEU A 78 -0.75 9.81 10.62
CA LEU A 78 -0.27 8.44 10.48
C LEU A 78 0.69 8.04 11.63
N GLU A 79 1.57 8.95 12.04
CA GLU A 79 2.48 8.72 13.17
C GLU A 79 1.74 8.61 14.49
N ASP A 80 0.72 9.44 14.72
CA ASP A 80 -0.12 9.37 15.91
C ASP A 80 -0.90 8.06 15.96
N TRP A 81 -1.41 7.58 14.82
CA TRP A 81 -1.99 6.24 14.72
C TRP A 81 -0.96 5.14 15.06
N ALA A 82 0.27 5.24 14.55
CA ALA A 82 1.33 4.28 14.85
C ALA A 82 1.66 4.25 16.36
N ARG A 83 1.75 5.43 17.00
CA ARG A 83 1.95 5.56 18.45
C ARG A 83 0.82 4.92 19.25
N GLN A 84 -0.44 5.21 18.90
CA GLN A 84 -1.62 4.64 19.57
C GLN A 84 -1.68 3.11 19.45
N ASN A 85 -1.16 2.55 18.36
CA ASN A 85 -1.12 1.10 18.11
C ASN A 85 0.19 0.44 18.59
N ASN A 86 1.05 1.16 19.32
CA ASN A 86 2.36 0.66 19.80
C ASN A 86 3.27 0.12 18.68
N ILE A 87 3.21 0.72 17.48
CA ILE A 87 4.05 0.37 16.34
C ILE A 87 5.31 1.24 16.40
N VAL A 88 6.46 0.59 16.65
CA VAL A 88 7.76 1.27 16.82
C VAL A 88 8.64 1.15 15.56
N ASP A 89 8.57 0.03 14.84
CA ASP A 89 9.30 -0.16 13.57
C ASP A 89 8.41 0.25 12.39
N TYR A 90 8.43 1.54 12.09
CA TYR A 90 7.81 2.09 10.89
C TYR A 90 8.77 2.99 10.10
N GLU A 91 8.44 3.20 8.84
CA GLU A 91 9.10 4.17 7.98
C GLU A 91 8.05 5.03 7.28
N VAL A 92 8.29 6.34 7.26
CA VAL A 92 7.44 7.29 6.55
C VAL A 92 7.92 7.38 5.11
N VAL A 93 7.00 7.20 4.16
CA VAL A 93 7.24 7.37 2.74
C VAL A 93 6.25 8.41 2.21
N THR A 94 6.75 9.39 1.49
CA THR A 94 5.92 10.46 0.92
C THR A 94 6.12 10.58 -0.58
N ASP A 95 5.08 11.03 -1.28
CA ASP A 95 5.15 11.42 -2.68
C ASP A 95 4.45 12.77 -2.91
N ILE A 96 4.96 13.50 -3.90
CA ILE A 96 4.31 14.69 -4.45
C ILE A 96 4.00 14.40 -5.91
N GLY A 97 2.72 14.28 -6.22
CA GLY A 97 2.20 13.94 -7.55
C GLY A 97 0.79 13.35 -7.49
N SER A 98 0.09 13.40 -8.62
CA SER A 98 -1.26 12.85 -8.78
C SER A 98 -1.33 11.36 -8.43
N GLY A 99 -2.47 10.93 -7.87
CA GLY A 99 -2.78 9.52 -7.64
C GLY A 99 -2.93 8.70 -8.93
N LEU A 100 -3.02 9.35 -10.10
CA LEU A 100 -2.98 8.71 -11.42
C LEU A 100 -1.57 8.33 -11.88
N ASN A 101 -0.52 8.94 -11.29
CA ASN A 101 0.85 8.65 -11.66
C ASN A 101 1.30 7.33 -11.00
N GLU A 102 1.56 6.29 -11.80
CA GLU A 102 2.01 4.98 -11.30
C GLU A 102 3.53 4.94 -11.04
N ASP A 103 4.30 5.86 -11.63
CA ASP A 103 5.78 5.93 -11.54
C ASP A 103 6.26 6.79 -10.35
N ARG A 104 5.40 6.96 -9.33
CA ARG A 104 5.73 7.69 -8.09
C ARG A 104 6.81 6.91 -7.32
N ARG A 105 7.92 7.56 -7.01
CA ARG A 105 9.10 6.92 -6.39
C ARG A 105 8.79 6.27 -5.03
N GLY A 106 7.98 6.94 -4.20
CA GLY A 106 7.54 6.39 -2.93
C GLY A 106 6.65 5.17 -3.14
N PHE A 107 5.65 5.28 -4.01
CA PHE A 107 4.76 4.17 -4.39
C PHE A 107 5.52 2.95 -4.94
N GLU A 108 6.45 3.13 -5.90
CA GLU A 108 7.31 2.05 -6.40
C GLU A 108 8.14 1.39 -5.29
N LYS A 109 8.65 2.19 -4.35
CA LYS A 109 9.36 1.69 -3.18
C LYS A 109 8.44 0.83 -2.29
N LEU A 110 7.17 1.21 -2.09
CA LEU A 110 6.21 0.38 -1.36
C LEU A 110 6.05 -0.99 -2.02
N LEU A 111 5.81 -1.01 -3.34
CA LEU A 111 5.60 -2.24 -4.10
C LEU A 111 6.83 -3.14 -4.05
N ARG A 112 8.04 -2.56 -4.20
CA ARG A 112 9.30 -3.31 -4.07
C ARG A 112 9.45 -3.92 -2.67
N LEU A 113 9.24 -3.14 -1.62
CA LEU A 113 9.34 -3.62 -0.23
C LEU A 113 8.30 -4.72 0.07
N ALA A 114 7.09 -4.60 -0.48
CA ALA A 114 6.05 -5.61 -0.37
C ALA A 114 6.45 -6.91 -1.08
N ALA A 115 6.93 -6.82 -2.32
CA ALA A 115 7.39 -7.97 -3.11
C ALA A 115 8.56 -8.69 -2.44
N GLU A 116 9.49 -7.94 -1.83
CA GLU A 116 10.62 -8.46 -1.05
C GLU A 116 10.19 -8.98 0.34
N ARG A 117 8.90 -8.90 0.69
CA ARG A 117 8.34 -9.30 1.99
C ARG A 117 9.03 -8.63 3.18
N LYS A 118 9.46 -7.37 3.01
CA LYS A 118 10.11 -6.56 4.04
C LYS A 118 9.13 -5.78 4.90
N ILE A 119 7.90 -5.58 4.41
CA ILE A 119 6.84 -4.85 5.10
C ILE A 119 5.64 -5.76 5.40
N SER A 120 4.90 -5.43 6.44
CA SER A 120 3.66 -6.14 6.83
C SER A 120 2.41 -5.29 6.61
N LYS A 121 2.54 -3.97 6.65
CA LYS A 121 1.41 -3.06 6.62
C LYS A 121 1.77 -1.76 5.90
N ILE A 122 0.82 -1.25 5.14
CA ILE A 122 0.85 0.09 4.54
C ILE A 122 -0.32 0.86 5.14
N VAL A 123 -0.04 1.95 5.83
CA VAL A 123 -1.04 2.80 6.47
C VAL A 123 -1.16 4.08 5.67
N ILE A 124 -2.39 4.45 5.32
CA ILE A 124 -2.71 5.65 4.54
C ILE A 124 -3.86 6.39 5.22
N ALA A 125 -3.94 7.71 5.02
CA ALA A 125 -5.02 8.50 5.58
C ALA A 125 -6.38 8.07 5.00
N TYR A 126 -6.45 7.89 3.67
CA TYR A 126 -7.63 7.47 2.93
C TYR A 126 -7.23 6.81 1.58
N PRO A 127 -8.11 6.02 0.93
CA PRO A 127 -7.73 5.16 -0.20
C PRO A 127 -7.07 5.88 -1.39
N ASP A 128 -7.52 7.08 -1.74
CA ASP A 128 -6.98 7.82 -2.90
C ASP A 128 -5.54 8.32 -2.69
N ARG A 129 -5.06 8.40 -1.44
CA ARG A 129 -3.67 8.77 -1.15
C ARG A 129 -2.72 7.73 -1.71
N LEU A 130 -3.15 6.46 -1.75
CA LEU A 130 -2.38 5.39 -2.38
C LEU A 130 -2.45 5.46 -3.90
N THR A 131 -3.66 5.51 -4.47
CA THR A 131 -3.89 5.55 -5.91
C THR A 131 -5.28 6.11 -6.24
N ARG A 132 -5.41 6.83 -7.36
CA ARG A 132 -6.71 7.33 -7.82
C ARG A 132 -7.66 6.20 -8.24
N PHE A 133 -7.12 5.14 -8.84
CA PHE A 133 -7.87 3.97 -9.28
C PHE A 133 -7.16 2.66 -8.94
N GLY A 134 -7.92 1.56 -8.89
CA GLY A 134 -7.32 0.24 -8.68
C GLY A 134 -6.92 -0.08 -7.25
N PHE A 135 -7.37 0.69 -6.25
CA PHE A 135 -7.09 0.45 -4.83
C PHE A 135 -7.36 -1.01 -4.42
N LYS A 136 -8.56 -1.52 -4.72
CA LYS A 136 -8.95 -2.90 -4.42
C LYS A 136 -8.07 -3.92 -5.15
N THR A 137 -7.65 -3.62 -6.37
CA THR A 137 -6.74 -4.49 -7.12
C THR A 137 -5.38 -4.57 -6.43
N ILE A 138 -4.83 -3.43 -6.00
CA ILE A 138 -3.55 -3.40 -5.26
C ILE A 138 -3.69 -4.14 -3.93
N GLU A 139 -4.78 -3.93 -3.20
CA GLU A 139 -5.05 -4.65 -1.95
C GLU A 139 -5.05 -6.17 -2.14
N GLU A 140 -5.79 -6.67 -3.14
CA GLU A 140 -5.82 -8.10 -3.49
C GLU A 140 -4.46 -8.61 -3.97
N LEU A 141 -3.69 -7.81 -4.70
CA LEU A 141 -2.34 -8.16 -5.15
C LEU A 141 -1.34 -8.25 -4.00
N LEU A 142 -1.45 -7.39 -2.99
CA LEU A 142 -0.53 -7.32 -1.86
C LEU A 142 -0.83 -8.35 -0.76
N ARG A 143 -2.09 -8.80 -0.65
CA ARG A 143 -2.52 -9.78 0.36
C ARG A 143 -1.70 -11.08 0.36
N PRO A 144 -1.39 -11.75 -0.77
CA PRO A 144 -0.53 -12.95 -0.82
C PRO A 144 0.92 -12.72 -0.38
N PHE A 145 1.39 -11.47 -0.38
CA PHE A 145 2.72 -11.11 0.13
C PHE A 145 2.73 -10.97 1.66
N GLY A 146 1.55 -10.98 2.29
CA GLY A 146 1.35 -10.75 3.72
C GLY A 146 1.41 -9.26 4.06
N VAL A 147 0.96 -8.41 3.13
CA VAL A 147 0.88 -6.96 3.33
C VAL A 147 -0.59 -6.55 3.43
N GLU A 148 -0.94 -5.92 4.55
CA GLU A 148 -2.26 -5.35 4.82
C GLU A 148 -2.24 -3.85 4.49
N ILE A 149 -3.26 -3.33 3.81
CA ILE A 149 -3.43 -1.89 3.60
C ILE A 149 -4.47 -1.39 4.60
N VAL A 150 -4.13 -0.40 5.41
CA VAL A 150 -5.03 0.22 6.40
C VAL A 150 -5.29 1.66 6.01
N ALA A 151 -6.54 1.96 5.67
CA ALA A 151 -7.01 3.33 5.49
C ALA A 151 -7.63 3.83 6.80
N LEU A 152 -7.16 4.98 7.31
CA LEU A 152 -7.67 5.57 8.55
C LEU A 152 -9.04 6.24 8.38
N ASN A 153 -9.43 6.53 7.13
CA ASN A 153 -10.62 7.30 6.77
C ASN A 153 -10.75 8.60 7.57
N HIS A 154 -9.62 9.28 7.77
CA HIS A 154 -9.63 10.62 8.37
C HIS A 154 -10.36 11.56 7.41
N GLU A 155 -11.31 12.35 7.92
CA GLU A 155 -12.09 13.31 7.12
C GLU A 155 -11.20 14.48 6.66
N ASP A 156 -10.42 14.25 5.62
CA ASP A 156 -9.94 15.32 4.75
C ASP A 156 -10.61 15.12 3.40
N LYS A 157 -11.49 16.05 3.04
CA LYS A 157 -12.06 16.10 1.69
C LYS A 157 -10.90 16.17 0.72
N ASP A 158 -10.84 15.25 -0.25
CA ASP A 158 -9.90 15.36 -1.36
C ASP A 158 -9.96 16.79 -1.90
N PRO A 159 -8.83 17.51 -2.01
CA PRO A 159 -8.85 18.87 -2.53
C PRO A 159 -9.61 18.87 -3.85
N ARG A 160 -10.69 19.67 -3.97
CA ARG A 160 -11.48 19.80 -5.21
C ARG A 160 -10.55 20.02 -6.41
N GLU A 161 -9.48 20.78 -6.18
CA GLU A 161 -8.40 21.03 -7.14
C GLU A 161 -7.76 19.73 -7.67
N GLU A 162 -7.42 18.78 -6.80
CA GLU A 162 -6.83 17.49 -7.20
C GLU A 162 -7.79 16.67 -8.07
N LEU A 163 -9.07 16.63 -7.71
CA LEU A 163 -10.09 15.93 -8.50
C LEU A 163 -10.28 16.58 -9.89
N VAL A 164 -10.24 17.91 -9.96
CA VAL A 164 -10.33 18.66 -11.22
C VAL A 164 -9.12 18.38 -12.11
N GLU A 165 -7.92 18.45 -11.55
CA GLU A 165 -6.68 18.14 -12.28
C GLU A 165 -6.67 16.70 -12.83
N ASP A 166 -7.08 15.73 -12.01
CA ASP A 166 -7.15 14.33 -12.41
C ASP A 166 -8.18 14.11 -13.53
N LEU A 167 -9.35 14.74 -13.44
CA LEU A 167 -10.38 14.64 -14.48
C LEU A 167 -9.93 15.29 -15.81
N ILE A 168 -9.26 16.44 -15.75
CA ILE A 168 -8.66 17.08 -16.93
C ILE A 168 -7.60 16.17 -17.54
N THR A 169 -6.77 15.52 -16.72
CA THR A 169 -5.72 14.59 -17.16
C THR A 169 -6.32 13.38 -17.87
N ILE A 170 -7.34 12.76 -17.29
CA ILE A 170 -8.06 11.62 -17.88
C ILE A 170 -8.70 12.03 -19.19
N THR A 171 -9.44 13.15 -19.20
CA THR A 171 -10.11 13.68 -20.40
C THR A 171 -9.12 13.94 -21.51
N SER A 172 -7.99 14.57 -21.20
CA SER A 172 -6.93 14.87 -22.18
C SER A 172 -6.34 13.58 -22.75
N HIS A 173 -6.08 12.57 -21.92
CA HIS A 173 -5.59 11.28 -22.37
C HIS A 173 -6.54 10.61 -23.37
N PHE A 174 -7.84 10.53 -23.03
CA PHE A 174 -8.85 9.94 -23.91
C PHE A 174 -9.08 10.76 -25.18
N ALA A 175 -9.20 12.09 -25.08
CA ALA A 175 -9.36 12.97 -26.22
C ALA A 175 -8.17 12.88 -27.19
N GLY A 176 -6.94 12.76 -26.66
CA GLY A 176 -5.74 12.58 -27.46
C GLY A 176 -5.74 11.27 -28.25
N LYS A 177 -6.23 10.17 -27.64
CA LYS A 177 -6.40 8.87 -28.33
C LYS A 177 -7.53 8.87 -29.35
N LEU A 178 -8.65 9.53 -29.05
CA LEU A 178 -9.84 9.54 -29.92
C LEU A 178 -9.68 10.47 -31.12
N TYR A 179 -9.06 11.63 -30.95
CA TYR A 179 -9.05 12.68 -31.97
C TYR A 179 -7.64 13.09 -32.42
N GLY A 180 -6.59 12.68 -31.72
CA GLY A 180 -5.23 13.18 -31.91
C GLY A 180 -4.99 14.47 -31.12
N THR A 181 -3.80 14.58 -30.51
CA THR A 181 -3.42 15.67 -29.58
C THR A 181 -3.33 17.06 -30.23
N ARG A 182 -3.25 17.14 -31.56
CA ARG A 182 -3.21 18.41 -32.33
C ARG A 182 -4.53 18.74 -33.02
N SER A 183 -5.61 18.00 -32.72
CA SER A 183 -6.89 18.21 -33.39
C SER A 183 -7.70 19.32 -32.72
N HIS A 184 -8.46 20.07 -33.53
CA HIS A 184 -9.40 21.06 -33.00
C HIS A 184 -10.48 20.41 -32.09
N LYS A 185 -10.81 19.13 -32.30
CA LYS A 185 -11.74 18.39 -31.43
C LYS A 185 -11.14 18.12 -30.06
N TYR A 186 -9.86 17.78 -29.97
CA TYR A 186 -9.14 17.63 -28.71
C TYR A 186 -9.21 18.92 -27.89
N GLU A 187 -8.86 20.06 -28.50
CA GLU A 187 -8.89 21.37 -27.82
C GLU A 187 -10.30 21.69 -27.29
N LYS A 188 -11.33 21.53 -28.12
CA LYS A 188 -12.73 21.76 -27.72
C LYS A 188 -13.16 20.93 -26.51
N VAL A 189 -12.79 19.65 -26.46
CA VAL A 189 -13.18 18.75 -25.36
C VAL A 189 -12.47 19.13 -24.07
N VAL A 190 -11.14 19.29 -24.12
CA VAL A 190 -10.34 19.59 -22.94
C VAL A 190 -10.69 20.96 -22.37
N GLU A 191 -10.87 21.97 -23.23
CA GLU A 191 -11.23 23.32 -22.79
C GLU A 191 -12.68 23.40 -22.30
N GLY A 192 -13.60 22.67 -22.93
CA GLY A 192 -14.98 22.56 -22.47
C GLY A 192 -15.06 21.96 -21.07
N VAL A 193 -14.33 20.87 -20.81
CA VAL A 193 -14.24 20.26 -19.48
C VAL A 193 -13.58 21.21 -18.47
N ARG A 194 -12.49 21.88 -18.85
CA ARG A 194 -11.83 22.86 -17.97
C ARG A 194 -12.79 23.97 -17.53
N LYS A 195 -13.51 24.57 -18.47
CA LYS A 195 -14.49 25.62 -18.19
C LYS A 195 -15.59 25.15 -17.22
N LEU A 196 -16.13 23.96 -17.42
CA LEU A 196 -17.17 23.40 -16.55
C LEU A 196 -16.70 23.10 -15.12
N LEU A 197 -15.40 22.89 -14.92
CA LEU A 197 -14.84 22.55 -13.61
C LEU A 197 -14.33 23.78 -12.85
N GLU A 198 -13.90 24.82 -13.59
CA GLU A 198 -13.43 26.11 -13.06
C GLU A 198 -14.57 27.09 -12.75
N ASP A 199 -15.76 26.94 -13.35
CA ASP A 199 -16.97 27.70 -12.97
C ASP A 199 -17.64 27.01 -11.75
N PRO A 200 -17.74 27.66 -10.57
CA PRO A 200 -18.29 27.07 -9.34
C PRO A 200 -19.77 26.71 -9.38
#